data_AF-A0A1F6PSC5-F1
#
_entry.id   AF-A0A1F6PSC5-F1
#
_cell.length_a   1.000
_cell.length_b   1.000
_cell.length_c   1.000
_cell.angle_alpha   90.00
_cell.angle_beta   90.00
_cell.angle_gamma   90.00
#
_symmetry.space_group_name_H-M   'P 1'
#
loop_
_entity.id
_entity.type
_entity.pdbx_description
1 polymer ?
#
loop_
_entity_poly.entity_id
_entity_poly.type
_entity_poly.pdbx_seq_one_letter_code
_entity_poly.pdbx_strand_id
1 'polypeptide(L)'
;MNKKSEGQPACLFRIPENGKRVIWSITNRCNYSCVYCMPNSQNVIRENKISTTEIKKIADNLKSLEFTHLKITGGEPFIRPDIYEVLSYFSSCGFIIDISTNASLITPKTIEFLKTINIQMIHVSIDGPDRTSHENVRGPDSFEPTINGLKLLTKTNIYIRVGCLIYKGNQDKLTEIAEFCSQLGVKEIAYSLLEPIGKLKGDLSIIADIPLPELGKNIAALQKTFHNTIVISSNFAKPVAHQQKTCPGGRRLLYIDALGTLSPCTWINEQTKAFNCAFNNMEQSLQSYTALIDSLENHGLTGCPKNNLEEISFLETINNKNTLRSHFNKTEKFSRFGRLYSFTTEDIAAYYPYIDFADKTVLCVGSSGDHMINAYYSKAKKATCFDLNLLARYFVELKLVAIKHLSYEDFLAFFLIDGKNQFSYETYKKIDEQLSPATRMFFDRMYSIFDRNGEELRKSELFNNTHDRGSNKIRYNPYLQSKNTYEKTREQLLIKSFCWYSYSLEELSGNNQSCYDIILLSNIADYIHELQHFNTLVNNLLDKMHNKGCMILAYLYDCNNSNPRNDIYRKDIRNNLFTGRNHEYIEYKFQGVLENKEDMICVIKTH
;
A
#
# COMPACT_ATOMS: atom_id res chain seq x y z
N MET A 1 21.21 17.69 -0.17
CA MET A 1 20.64 17.48 1.18
C MET A 1 20.12 16.05 1.26
N ASN A 2 20.58 15.29 2.24
CA ASN A 2 20.37 13.86 2.43
C ASN A 2 18.89 13.46 2.37
N LYS A 3 18.46 12.86 1.25
CA LYS A 3 17.31 11.96 1.26
C LYS A 3 17.71 10.76 2.11
N LYS A 4 17.36 10.79 3.39
CA LYS A 4 17.18 9.54 4.13
C LYS A 4 16.24 8.71 3.26
N SER A 5 16.72 7.58 2.76
CA SER A 5 15.83 6.55 2.24
C SER A 5 14.69 6.41 3.25
N GLU A 6 13.45 6.50 2.78
CA GLU A 6 12.30 6.06 3.54
C GLU A 6 12.49 4.55 3.75
N GLY A 7 13.31 4.18 4.73
CA GLY A 7 13.55 2.78 5.08
C GLY A 7 12.20 2.16 5.42
N GLN A 8 11.92 0.98 4.87
CA GLN A 8 10.69 0.28 5.20
C GLN A 8 10.62 0.07 6.73
N PRO A 9 9.43 0.12 7.34
CA PRO A 9 9.30 -0.02 8.78
C PRO A 9 9.88 -1.35 9.28
N ALA A 10 10.36 -1.33 10.53
CA ALA A 10 10.80 -2.53 11.24
C ALA A 10 9.75 -3.65 11.16
N CYS A 11 10.19 -4.91 11.22
CA CYS A 11 9.25 -6.01 11.45
C CYS A 11 8.45 -5.75 12.75
N LEU A 12 7.12 -5.68 12.65
CA LEU A 12 6.25 -5.49 13.81
C LEU A 12 6.13 -6.77 14.66
N PHE A 13 6.48 -7.92 14.10
CA PHE A 13 6.50 -9.17 14.83
C PHE A 13 7.79 -9.27 15.65
N ARG A 14 7.66 -9.55 16.95
CA ARG A 14 8.80 -9.82 17.82
C ARG A 14 9.45 -11.14 17.41
N ILE A 15 10.69 -11.06 16.93
CA ILE A 15 11.54 -12.21 16.65
C ILE A 15 12.40 -12.48 17.89
N PRO A 16 12.47 -13.73 18.40
CA PRO A 16 13.34 -14.05 19.52
C PRO A 16 14.81 -13.84 19.11
N GLU A 17 15.67 -13.42 20.05
CA GLU A 17 17.11 -13.22 19.77
C GLU A 17 17.73 -14.51 19.27
N ASN A 18 17.46 -15.61 19.97
CA ASN A 18 17.89 -16.96 19.63
C ASN A 18 16.71 -17.81 19.13
N GLY A 19 16.92 -18.53 18.02
CA GLY A 19 15.93 -19.41 17.41
C GLY A 19 14.94 -18.71 16.48
N LYS A 20 13.89 -19.46 16.13
CA LYS A 20 12.85 -19.07 15.17
C LYS A 20 11.46 -19.17 15.80
N ARG A 21 10.51 -18.38 15.31
CA ARG A 21 9.15 -18.24 15.86
C ARG A 21 8.08 -18.60 14.84
N VAL A 22 7.06 -19.31 15.29
CA VAL A 22 5.81 -19.51 14.54
C VAL A 22 4.67 -18.79 15.25
N ILE A 23 3.86 -18.05 14.49
CA ILE A 23 2.55 -17.58 14.95
C ILE A 23 1.51 -18.57 14.40
N TRP A 24 0.80 -19.26 15.27
CA TRP A 24 -0.13 -20.31 14.86
C TRP A 24 -1.55 -19.98 15.29
N SER A 25 -2.40 -19.67 14.32
CA SER A 25 -3.85 -19.58 14.51
C SER A 25 -4.43 -20.99 14.62
N ILE A 26 -4.54 -21.56 15.83
CA ILE A 26 -4.89 -22.97 16.04
C ILE A 26 -6.38 -23.30 15.78
N THR A 27 -7.20 -22.26 15.65
CA THR A 27 -8.64 -22.33 15.37
C THR A 27 -9.13 -20.99 14.83
N ASN A 28 -10.16 -20.99 13.97
CA ASN A 28 -10.88 -19.75 13.61
C ASN A 28 -12.18 -19.55 14.42
N ARG A 29 -12.44 -20.43 15.39
CA ARG A 29 -13.58 -20.28 16.31
C ARG A 29 -13.27 -19.25 17.38
N CYS A 30 -14.23 -18.37 17.65
CA CYS A 30 -14.17 -17.42 18.75
C CYS A 30 -15.55 -17.30 19.39
N ASN A 31 -15.60 -17.13 20.71
CA ASN A 31 -16.84 -16.83 21.43
C ASN A 31 -17.19 -15.32 21.41
N TYR A 32 -16.31 -14.47 20.89
CA TYR A 32 -16.55 -13.03 20.67
C TYR A 32 -16.68 -12.70 19.18
N SER A 33 -17.15 -11.49 18.87
CA SER A 33 -17.49 -11.05 17.51
C SER A 33 -16.91 -9.68 17.15
N CYS A 34 -15.70 -9.36 17.65
CA CYS A 34 -15.08 -8.04 17.51
C CYS A 34 -15.25 -7.39 16.12
N VAL A 35 -15.50 -6.08 16.11
CA VAL A 35 -15.75 -5.30 14.88
C VAL A 35 -14.50 -5.25 13.98
N TYR A 36 -13.31 -5.24 14.59
CA TYR A 36 -12.02 -5.20 13.90
C TYR A 36 -11.39 -6.57 13.61
N CYS A 37 -12.10 -7.68 13.85
CA CYS A 37 -11.51 -9.01 13.82
C CYS A 37 -10.86 -9.32 12.45
N MET A 38 -9.53 -9.39 12.41
CA MET A 38 -8.75 -9.62 11.19
C MET A 38 -9.12 -10.96 10.50
N PRO A 39 -9.09 -12.12 11.17
CA PRO A 39 -9.45 -13.41 10.54
C PRO A 39 -10.98 -13.62 10.37
N ASN A 40 -11.80 -12.62 10.71
CA ASN A 40 -13.26 -12.73 10.76
C ASN A 40 -13.72 -14.01 11.49
N SER A 41 -13.17 -14.23 12.70
CA SER A 41 -13.52 -15.37 13.53
C SER A 41 -14.97 -15.29 13.99
N GLN A 42 -15.60 -16.46 14.07
CA GLN A 42 -17.00 -16.62 14.42
C GLN A 42 -17.17 -17.86 15.29
N ASN A 43 -18.26 -17.95 16.06
CA ASN A 43 -18.56 -19.15 16.83
C ASN A 43 -19.21 -20.25 15.96
N VAL A 44 -18.61 -20.56 14.81
CA VAL A 44 -19.12 -21.54 13.85
C VAL A 44 -18.10 -22.67 13.69
N ILE A 45 -18.56 -23.91 13.80
CA ILE A 45 -17.75 -25.08 13.49
C ILE A 45 -17.63 -25.16 11.96
N ARG A 46 -16.40 -25.07 11.44
CA ARG A 46 -16.12 -25.21 10.00
C ARG A 46 -15.59 -26.61 9.69
N GLU A 47 -15.94 -27.14 8.52
CA GLU A 47 -15.65 -28.53 8.10
C GLU A 47 -14.16 -28.82 7.87
N ASN A 48 -13.33 -27.80 7.62
CA ASN A 48 -11.90 -27.96 7.32
C ASN A 48 -10.99 -27.82 8.56
N LYS A 49 -11.25 -28.57 9.64
CA LYS A 49 -10.43 -28.50 10.88
C LYS A 49 -9.19 -29.41 10.76
N ILE A 50 -8.00 -28.85 10.99
CA ILE A 50 -6.79 -29.66 11.20
C ILE A 50 -6.87 -30.48 12.50
N SER A 51 -6.63 -31.79 12.39
CA SER A 51 -6.69 -32.74 13.51
C SER A 51 -5.54 -32.55 14.50
N THR A 52 -5.71 -33.05 15.73
CA THR A 52 -4.65 -33.07 16.74
C THR A 52 -3.41 -33.80 16.24
N THR A 53 -3.60 -34.92 15.53
CA THR A 53 -2.50 -35.73 14.97
C THR A 53 -1.70 -34.94 13.93
N GLU A 54 -2.35 -34.19 13.06
CA GLU A 54 -1.68 -33.34 12.08
C GLU A 54 -0.93 -32.18 12.74
N ILE A 55 -1.51 -31.55 13.76
CA ILE A 55 -0.83 -30.51 14.56
C ILE A 55 0.45 -31.05 15.18
N LYS A 56 0.42 -32.26 15.76
CA LYS A 56 1.60 -32.90 16.35
C LYS A 56 2.70 -33.13 15.30
N LYS A 57 2.33 -33.67 14.13
CA LYS A 57 3.26 -33.87 13.00
C LYS A 57 3.89 -32.55 12.53
N ILE A 58 3.11 -31.48 12.42
CA ILE A 58 3.64 -30.14 12.08
C ILE A 58 4.63 -29.67 13.14
N ALA A 59 4.32 -29.86 14.43
CA ALA A 59 5.20 -29.48 15.53
C ALA A 59 6.56 -30.21 15.48
N ASP A 60 6.57 -31.51 15.20
CA ASP A 60 7.80 -32.30 15.07
C ASP A 60 8.69 -31.76 13.93
N ASN A 61 8.07 -31.45 12.79
CA ASN A 61 8.77 -30.87 11.66
C ASN A 61 9.26 -29.43 11.92
N LEU A 62 8.50 -28.63 12.68
CA LEU A 62 8.97 -27.30 13.09
C LEU A 62 10.21 -27.39 13.97
N LYS A 63 10.30 -28.42 14.84
CA LYS A 63 11.52 -28.67 15.65
C LYS A 63 12.72 -29.02 14.79
N SER A 64 12.55 -29.87 13.76
CA SER A 64 13.67 -30.21 12.85
C SER A 64 14.19 -29.00 12.08
N LEU A 65 13.36 -27.97 11.90
CA LEU A 65 13.71 -26.69 11.29
C LEU A 65 14.17 -25.63 12.29
N GLU A 66 14.46 -26.03 13.54
CA GLU A 66 14.98 -25.17 14.61
C GLU A 66 14.03 -24.04 15.02
N PHE A 67 12.72 -24.21 14.81
CA PHE A 67 11.74 -23.37 15.48
C PHE A 67 11.69 -23.75 16.95
N THR A 68 11.74 -22.72 17.81
CA THR A 68 11.83 -22.89 19.26
C THR A 68 10.70 -22.17 19.99
N HIS A 69 10.04 -21.21 19.34
CA HIS A 69 8.96 -20.42 19.93
C HIS A 69 7.65 -20.58 19.16
N LEU A 70 6.55 -20.84 19.88
CA LEU A 70 5.21 -20.88 19.32
C LEU A 70 4.34 -19.81 19.97
N LYS A 71 3.81 -18.89 19.17
CA LYS A 71 2.74 -17.99 19.58
C LYS A 71 1.40 -18.56 19.13
N ILE A 72 0.65 -19.12 20.08
CA ILE A 72 -0.67 -19.71 19.85
C ILE A 72 -1.72 -18.62 19.90
N THR A 73 -2.52 -18.53 18.84
CA THR A 73 -3.58 -17.54 18.64
C THR A 73 -4.74 -18.18 17.87
N GLY A 74 -5.65 -17.36 17.33
CA GLY A 74 -6.67 -17.78 16.38
C GLY A 74 -7.85 -16.83 16.41
N GLY A 75 -9.06 -17.41 16.52
CA GLY A 75 -10.15 -16.76 17.22
C GLY A 75 -9.86 -16.76 18.73
N GLU A 76 -10.34 -17.77 19.45
CA GLU A 76 -10.02 -18.02 20.87
C GLU A 76 -9.42 -19.41 21.05
N PRO A 77 -8.12 -19.56 21.39
CA PRO A 77 -7.48 -20.87 21.54
C PRO A 77 -8.19 -21.80 22.53
N PHE A 78 -8.69 -21.28 23.66
CA PHE A 78 -9.29 -22.10 24.71
C PHE A 78 -10.69 -22.65 24.34
N ILE A 79 -11.28 -22.22 23.21
CA ILE A 79 -12.52 -22.82 22.69
C ILE A 79 -12.27 -24.17 21.99
N ARG A 80 -11.00 -24.48 21.65
CA ARG A 80 -10.64 -25.72 20.98
C ARG A 80 -10.70 -26.89 21.98
N PRO A 81 -11.51 -27.94 21.75
CA PRO A 81 -11.73 -29.02 22.73
C PRO A 81 -10.44 -29.74 23.18
N ASP A 82 -9.49 -29.89 22.26
CA ASP A 82 -8.24 -30.62 22.41
C ASP A 82 -7.04 -29.71 22.77
N ILE A 83 -7.27 -28.46 23.16
CA ILE A 83 -6.19 -27.46 23.34
C ILE A 83 -5.15 -27.86 24.39
N TYR A 84 -5.55 -28.48 25.50
CA TYR A 84 -4.61 -28.90 26.55
C TYR A 84 -3.68 -30.01 26.06
N GLU A 85 -4.19 -30.95 25.25
CA GLU A 85 -3.37 -32.00 24.65
C GLU A 85 -2.35 -31.39 23.67
N VAL A 86 -2.79 -30.46 22.82
CA VAL A 86 -1.94 -29.75 21.87
C VAL A 86 -0.81 -28.98 22.56
N LEU A 87 -1.15 -28.19 23.58
CA LEU A 87 -0.17 -27.37 24.32
C LEU A 87 0.81 -28.23 25.13
N SER A 88 0.34 -29.32 25.75
CA SER A 88 1.22 -30.30 26.40
C SER A 88 2.21 -30.91 25.42
N TYR A 89 1.75 -31.27 24.22
CA TYR A 89 2.62 -31.82 23.19
C TYR A 89 3.71 -30.83 22.79
N PHE A 90 3.32 -29.57 22.47
CA PHE A 90 4.29 -28.53 22.14
C PHE A 90 5.33 -28.32 23.26
N SER A 91 4.88 -28.31 24.51
CA SER A 91 5.79 -28.20 25.66
C SER A 91 6.72 -29.40 25.75
N SER A 92 6.25 -30.63 25.49
CA SER A 92 7.07 -31.84 25.51
C SER A 92 8.12 -31.88 24.39
N CYS A 93 7.84 -31.24 23.25
CA CYS A 93 8.81 -31.01 22.18
C CYS A 93 9.83 -29.90 22.54
N GLY A 94 9.72 -29.27 23.71
CA GLY A 94 10.59 -28.19 24.16
C GLY A 94 10.35 -26.87 23.44
N PHE A 95 9.13 -26.59 22.97
CA PHE A 95 8.79 -25.24 22.52
C PHE A 95 8.58 -24.31 23.71
N ILE A 96 8.95 -23.04 23.52
CA ILE A 96 8.58 -21.93 24.40
C ILE A 96 7.26 -21.36 23.88
N ILE A 97 6.25 -21.30 24.74
CA ILE A 97 4.87 -21.00 24.32
C ILE A 97 4.47 -19.59 24.77
N ASP A 98 3.96 -18.81 23.81
CA ASP A 98 3.19 -17.58 24.03
C ASP A 98 1.73 -17.85 23.66
N ILE A 99 0.74 -17.38 24.43
CA ILE A 99 -0.68 -17.54 24.10
C ILE A 99 -1.35 -16.17 23.97
N SER A 100 -2.10 -15.94 22.89
CA SER A 100 -3.02 -14.80 22.77
C SER A 100 -4.46 -15.26 22.97
N THR A 101 -5.17 -14.64 23.91
CA THR A 101 -6.52 -15.03 24.33
C THR A 101 -7.35 -13.80 24.67
N ASN A 102 -8.67 -13.92 24.56
CA ASN A 102 -9.64 -12.98 25.12
C ASN A 102 -9.86 -13.19 26.63
N ALA A 103 -9.22 -14.19 27.23
CA ALA A 103 -9.27 -14.60 28.63
C ALA A 103 -10.64 -15.04 29.19
N SER A 104 -11.71 -14.97 28.40
CA SER A 104 -13.08 -15.24 28.85
C SER A 104 -13.34 -16.68 29.30
N LEU A 105 -12.52 -17.63 28.83
CA LEU A 105 -12.61 -19.05 29.13
C LEU A 105 -11.56 -19.51 30.15
N ILE A 106 -10.81 -18.58 30.76
CA ILE A 106 -9.82 -18.93 31.77
C ILE A 106 -10.53 -19.32 33.07
N THR A 107 -10.22 -20.51 33.56
CA THR A 107 -10.76 -21.05 34.82
C THR A 107 -9.60 -21.45 35.74
N PRO A 108 -9.85 -21.75 37.03
CA PRO A 108 -8.81 -22.33 37.90
C PRO A 108 -8.17 -23.60 37.32
N LYS A 109 -8.96 -24.44 36.62
CA LYS A 109 -8.43 -25.61 35.91
C LYS A 109 -7.45 -25.22 34.80
N THR A 110 -7.75 -24.14 34.08
CA THR A 110 -6.83 -23.59 33.06
C THR A 110 -5.52 -23.13 33.71
N ILE A 111 -5.57 -22.46 34.85
CA ILE A 111 -4.37 -22.02 35.58
C ILE A 111 -3.50 -23.21 36.01
N GLU A 112 -4.09 -24.25 36.60
CA GLU A 112 -3.33 -25.45 36.97
C GLU A 112 -2.69 -26.13 35.77
N PHE A 113 -3.39 -26.21 34.65
CA PHE A 113 -2.82 -26.70 33.40
C PHE A 113 -1.66 -25.82 32.88
N LEU A 114 -1.82 -24.50 32.88
CA LEU A 114 -0.79 -23.58 32.37
C LEU A 114 0.53 -23.68 33.16
N LYS A 115 0.48 -24.05 34.44
CA LYS A 115 1.67 -24.31 35.28
C LYS A 115 2.45 -25.55 34.85
N THR A 116 1.84 -26.47 34.11
CA THR A 116 2.49 -27.74 33.68
C THR A 116 3.21 -27.64 32.34
N ILE A 117 3.15 -26.49 31.66
CA ILE A 117 3.74 -26.30 30.33
C ILE A 117 4.80 -25.19 30.34
N ASN A 118 5.71 -25.22 29.36
CA ASN A 118 6.76 -24.23 29.16
C ASN A 118 6.20 -22.93 28.55
N ILE A 119 5.37 -22.24 29.32
CA ILE A 119 4.76 -20.97 28.93
C ILE A 119 5.63 -19.79 29.34
N GLN A 120 5.90 -18.90 28.39
CA GLN A 120 6.65 -17.67 28.62
C GLN A 120 5.72 -16.50 28.90
N MET A 121 4.65 -16.34 28.13
CA MET A 121 3.79 -15.17 28.21
C MET A 121 2.36 -15.44 27.78
N ILE A 122 1.41 -14.78 28.46
CA ILE A 122 0.01 -14.71 28.03
C ILE A 122 -0.32 -13.27 27.66
N HIS A 123 -0.83 -13.11 26.44
CA HIS A 123 -1.28 -11.87 25.85
C HIS A 123 -2.80 -11.81 25.93
N VAL A 124 -3.33 -10.98 26.82
CA VAL A 124 -4.77 -10.72 26.95
C VAL A 124 -5.12 -9.45 26.20
N SER A 125 -6.25 -9.41 25.53
CA SER A 125 -6.59 -8.29 24.67
C SER A 125 -7.69 -7.43 25.33
N ILE A 126 -7.40 -6.15 25.63
CA ILE A 126 -8.29 -5.21 26.33
C ILE A 126 -8.23 -3.84 25.65
N ASP A 127 -9.38 -3.31 25.22
CA ASP A 127 -9.46 -2.03 24.49
C ASP A 127 -10.16 -0.90 25.25
N GLY A 128 -10.51 -1.11 26.51
CA GLY A 128 -11.21 -0.12 27.33
C GLY A 128 -11.13 -0.44 28.83
N PRO A 129 -11.16 0.58 29.72
CA PRO A 129 -11.11 0.39 31.16
C PRO A 129 -12.49 0.05 31.76
N ASP A 130 -13.56 0.17 30.98
CA ASP A 130 -14.93 -0.02 31.39
C ASP A 130 -15.70 -0.92 30.41
N ARG A 131 -16.87 -1.40 30.83
CA ARG A 131 -17.74 -2.27 30.02
C ARG A 131 -18.07 -1.63 28.68
N THR A 132 -18.51 -0.38 28.69
CA THR A 132 -18.99 0.32 27.49
C THR A 132 -17.91 0.40 26.41
N SER A 133 -16.72 0.87 26.76
CA SER A 133 -15.59 1.05 25.84
C SER A 133 -15.00 -0.27 25.35
N HIS A 134 -14.98 -1.31 26.19
CA HIS A 134 -14.50 -2.64 25.80
C HIS A 134 -15.49 -3.35 24.87
N GLU A 135 -16.77 -3.42 25.26
CA GLU A 135 -17.80 -4.16 24.52
C GLU A 135 -18.17 -3.48 23.19
N ASN A 136 -18.00 -2.15 23.09
CA ASN A 136 -18.22 -1.41 21.85
C ASN A 136 -17.45 -1.99 20.64
N VAL A 137 -16.25 -2.52 20.87
CA VAL A 137 -15.40 -3.05 19.79
C VAL A 137 -15.20 -4.57 19.87
N ARG A 138 -15.38 -5.19 21.04
CA ARG A 138 -15.19 -6.63 21.26
C ARG A 138 -16.48 -7.44 21.14
N GLY A 139 -17.63 -6.79 21.22
CA GLY A 139 -18.96 -7.40 21.25
C GLY A 139 -19.56 -7.41 22.66
N PRO A 140 -20.89 -7.55 22.77
CA PRO A 140 -21.61 -7.56 24.06
C PRO A 140 -21.13 -8.69 24.97
N ASP A 141 -21.28 -8.48 26.29
CA ASP A 141 -20.95 -9.44 27.35
C ASP A 141 -19.47 -9.89 27.39
N SER A 142 -18.58 -9.14 26.74
CA SER A 142 -17.16 -9.48 26.67
C SER A 142 -16.33 -8.94 27.85
N PHE A 143 -16.80 -7.91 28.56
CA PHE A 143 -15.98 -7.27 29.58
C PHE A 143 -15.76 -8.16 30.81
N GLU A 144 -16.82 -8.54 31.52
CA GLU A 144 -16.70 -9.28 32.78
C GLU A 144 -15.97 -10.62 32.65
N PRO A 145 -16.28 -11.49 31.67
CA PRO A 145 -15.55 -12.74 31.50
C PRO A 145 -14.05 -12.52 31.26
N THR A 146 -13.70 -11.53 30.44
CA THR A 146 -12.29 -11.18 30.16
C THR A 146 -11.57 -10.70 31.41
N ILE A 147 -12.18 -9.80 32.20
CA ILE A 147 -11.57 -9.28 33.43
C ILE A 147 -11.44 -10.37 34.50
N ASN A 148 -12.43 -11.25 34.64
CA ASN A 148 -12.36 -12.38 35.58
C ASN A 148 -11.25 -13.35 35.22
N GLY A 149 -11.10 -13.68 33.94
CA GLY A 149 -9.98 -14.48 33.45
C GLY A 149 -8.64 -13.80 33.68
N LEU A 150 -8.53 -12.50 33.40
CA LEU A 150 -7.32 -11.72 33.65
C LEU A 150 -6.92 -11.72 35.13
N LYS A 151 -7.88 -11.54 36.05
CA LYS A 151 -7.63 -11.61 37.50
C LYS A 151 -7.11 -12.97 37.96
N LEU A 152 -7.50 -14.06 37.32
CA LEU A 152 -6.93 -15.38 37.59
C LEU A 152 -5.48 -15.48 37.09
N LEU A 153 -5.23 -14.96 35.89
CA LEU A 153 -3.90 -14.97 35.27
C LEU A 153 -2.87 -14.14 36.07
N THR A 154 -3.24 -12.94 36.53
CA THR A 154 -2.31 -12.05 37.24
C THR A 154 -1.95 -12.52 38.64
N LYS A 155 -2.65 -13.52 39.19
CA LYS A 155 -2.28 -14.22 40.43
C LYS A 155 -1.21 -15.30 40.23
N THR A 156 -0.76 -15.53 39.00
CA THR A 156 0.28 -16.50 38.68
C THR A 156 1.64 -15.82 38.50
N ASN A 157 2.71 -16.62 38.42
CA ASN A 157 4.05 -16.13 38.04
C ASN A 157 4.26 -16.03 36.52
N ILE A 158 3.22 -16.27 35.71
CA ILE A 158 3.29 -16.16 34.25
C ILE A 158 3.35 -14.68 33.86
N TYR A 159 4.18 -14.33 32.88
CA TYR A 159 4.26 -12.95 32.41
C TYR A 159 2.97 -12.58 31.66
N ILE A 160 2.17 -11.69 32.25
CA ILE A 160 0.90 -11.24 31.67
C ILE A 160 1.09 -9.91 30.96
N ARG A 161 0.85 -9.91 29.66
CA ARG A 161 0.83 -8.72 28.81
C ARG A 161 -0.59 -8.44 28.34
N VAL A 162 -1.00 -7.17 28.39
CA VAL A 162 -2.22 -6.69 27.76
C VAL A 162 -1.90 -6.05 26.41
N GLY A 163 -2.66 -6.39 25.37
CA GLY A 163 -2.68 -5.67 24.10
C GLY A 163 -3.90 -4.78 24.00
N CYS A 164 -3.69 -3.52 23.62
CA CYS A 164 -4.74 -2.54 23.41
C CYS A 164 -4.64 -2.01 21.98
N LEU A 165 -5.72 -2.16 21.20
CA LEU A 165 -5.85 -1.47 19.91
C LEU A 165 -6.34 -0.05 20.15
N ILE A 166 -5.57 0.93 19.68
CA ILE A 166 -5.96 2.33 19.68
C ILE A 166 -6.87 2.56 18.48
N TYR A 167 -8.06 3.05 18.77
CA TYR A 167 -9.10 3.40 17.83
C TYR A 167 -9.73 4.74 18.25
N LYS A 168 -10.54 5.34 17.38
CA LYS A 168 -11.12 6.66 17.61
C LYS A 168 -11.83 6.81 18.97
N GLY A 169 -12.50 5.77 19.45
CA GLY A 169 -13.26 5.80 20.70
C GLY A 169 -12.44 5.61 21.98
N ASN A 170 -11.15 5.25 21.90
CA ASN A 170 -10.30 5.07 23.09
C ASN A 170 -8.96 5.83 23.05
N GLN A 171 -8.67 6.57 21.97
CA GLN A 171 -7.40 7.29 21.82
C GLN A 171 -7.14 8.33 22.91
N ASP A 172 -8.20 8.86 23.54
CA ASP A 172 -8.11 9.80 24.65
C ASP A 172 -8.13 9.12 26.03
N LYS A 173 -8.31 7.79 26.06
CA LYS A 173 -8.46 6.98 27.30
C LYS A 173 -7.23 6.15 27.66
N LEU A 174 -6.09 6.40 27.00
CA LEU A 174 -4.91 5.54 27.13
C LEU A 174 -4.39 5.51 28.57
N THR A 175 -4.41 6.64 29.28
CA THR A 175 -4.03 6.72 30.69
C THR A 175 -4.92 5.86 31.58
N GLU A 176 -6.24 5.97 31.47
CA GLU A 176 -7.16 5.18 32.29
C GLU A 176 -7.02 3.68 32.03
N ILE A 177 -6.77 3.28 30.77
CA ILE A 177 -6.51 1.88 30.43
C ILE A 177 -5.22 1.38 31.10
N ALA A 178 -4.16 2.19 31.10
CA ALA A 178 -2.91 1.85 31.77
C ALA A 178 -3.08 1.71 33.29
N GLU A 179 -3.81 2.64 33.92
CA GLU A 179 -4.14 2.58 35.35
C GLU A 179 -4.93 1.33 35.70
N PHE A 180 -5.98 1.05 34.92
CA PHE A 180 -6.82 -0.14 35.10
C PHE A 180 -6.00 -1.42 35.00
N CYS A 181 -5.14 -1.55 33.99
CA CYS A 181 -4.25 -2.70 33.84
C CYS A 181 -3.24 -2.81 34.99
N SER A 182 -2.67 -1.69 35.43
CA SER A 182 -1.75 -1.64 36.56
C SER A 182 -2.42 -2.11 37.86
N GLN A 183 -3.66 -1.69 38.13
CA GLN A 183 -4.43 -2.10 39.31
C GLN A 183 -4.77 -3.60 39.30
N LEU A 184 -4.92 -4.20 38.12
CA LEU A 184 -5.16 -5.63 37.97
C LEU A 184 -3.87 -6.49 38.08
N GLY A 185 -2.70 -5.87 38.24
CA GLY A 185 -1.42 -6.56 38.37
C GLY A 185 -0.80 -6.99 37.04
N VAL A 186 -1.21 -6.39 35.92
CA VAL A 186 -0.63 -6.63 34.59
C VAL A 186 0.82 -6.14 34.55
N LYS A 187 1.71 -6.89 33.89
CA LYS A 187 3.15 -6.56 33.82
C LYS A 187 3.50 -5.62 32.68
N GLU A 188 2.80 -5.75 31.55
CA GLU A 188 3.02 -4.91 30.38
C GLU A 188 1.70 -4.58 29.68
N ILE A 189 1.53 -3.33 29.25
CA ILE A 189 0.53 -2.95 28.26
C ILE A 189 1.21 -2.55 26.96
N ALA A 190 0.67 -3.05 25.85
CA ALA A 190 1.16 -2.81 24.52
C ALA A 190 0.10 -2.15 23.65
N TYR A 191 0.33 -0.88 23.32
CA TYR A 191 -0.53 -0.12 22.44
C TYR A 191 -0.17 -0.38 20.97
N SER A 192 -1.18 -0.64 20.15
CA SER A 192 -1.03 -0.78 18.70
C SER A 192 -2.11 0.02 17.98
N LEU A 193 -1.80 0.56 16.80
CA LEU A 193 -2.83 1.21 15.99
C LEU A 193 -3.77 0.17 15.38
N LEU A 194 -5.06 0.49 15.38
CA LEU A 194 -6.03 -0.24 14.57
C LEU A 194 -5.80 0.07 13.08
N GLU A 195 -5.58 -0.98 12.28
CA GLU A 195 -5.50 -0.87 10.81
C GLU A 195 -6.83 -1.28 10.16
N PRO A 196 -7.27 -0.62 9.05
CA PRO A 196 -8.51 -0.94 8.33
C PRO A 196 -8.35 -2.19 7.45
N ILE A 197 -8.17 -3.34 8.09
CA ILE A 197 -8.00 -4.66 7.46
C ILE A 197 -9.04 -5.66 7.98
N GLY A 198 -9.13 -6.84 7.34
CA GLY A 198 -10.11 -7.86 7.71
C GLY A 198 -11.54 -7.32 7.60
N LYS A 199 -12.33 -7.43 8.68
CA LYS A 199 -13.71 -6.89 8.75
C LYS A 199 -13.81 -5.37 8.48
N LEU A 200 -12.75 -4.61 8.71
CA LEU A 200 -12.73 -3.15 8.52
C LEU A 200 -12.11 -2.72 7.18
N LYS A 201 -11.92 -3.65 6.24
CA LYS A 201 -11.34 -3.30 4.95
C LYS A 201 -12.21 -2.25 4.25
N GLY A 202 -11.67 -1.05 4.06
CA GLY A 202 -12.37 0.10 3.47
C GLY A 202 -13.19 0.94 4.44
N ASP A 203 -13.27 0.56 5.71
CA ASP A 203 -13.98 1.31 6.76
C ASP A 203 -12.99 2.10 7.63
N LEU A 204 -13.11 3.42 7.59
CA LEU A 204 -12.27 4.35 8.36
C LEU A 204 -12.99 4.93 9.59
N SER A 205 -14.25 4.57 9.83
CA SER A 205 -15.14 5.23 10.81
C SER A 205 -14.63 5.20 12.23
N ILE A 206 -13.90 4.14 12.60
CA ILE A 206 -13.35 3.94 13.95
C ILE A 206 -11.82 4.04 13.99
N ILE A 207 -11.17 4.36 12.88
CA ILE A 207 -9.71 4.53 12.84
C ILE A 207 -9.35 5.80 13.61
N ALA A 208 -8.32 5.71 14.45
CA ALA A 208 -7.84 6.83 15.26
C ALA A 208 -7.45 8.02 14.36
N ASP A 209 -7.89 9.21 14.72
CA ASP A 209 -7.59 10.46 14.00
C ASP A 209 -6.48 11.30 14.68
N ILE A 210 -5.97 10.84 15.83
CA ILE A 210 -4.80 11.43 16.49
C ILE A 210 -3.54 11.34 15.62
N PRO A 211 -2.80 12.46 15.41
CA PRO A 211 -1.55 12.44 14.68
C PRO A 211 -0.47 11.56 15.35
N LEU A 212 0.25 10.76 14.56
CA LEU A 212 1.33 9.88 15.05
C LEU A 212 2.37 10.57 15.96
N PRO A 213 2.86 11.80 15.66
CA PRO A 213 3.81 12.49 16.54
C PRO A 213 3.23 12.85 17.90
N GLU A 214 1.94 13.19 17.95
CA GLU A 214 1.22 13.51 19.18
C GLU A 214 0.99 12.24 19.99
N LEU A 215 0.50 11.18 19.35
CA LEU A 215 0.34 9.88 19.99
C LEU A 215 1.67 9.35 20.55
N GLY A 216 2.78 9.55 19.83
CA GLY A 216 4.12 9.22 20.30
C GLY A 216 4.50 9.95 21.59
N LYS A 217 4.14 11.24 21.73
CA LYS A 217 4.34 12.01 22.97
C LYS A 217 3.48 11.48 24.10
N ASN A 218 2.22 11.13 23.82
CA ASN A 218 1.30 10.56 24.83
C ASN A 218 1.85 9.24 25.38
N ILE A 219 2.32 8.34 24.51
CA ILE A 219 2.95 7.08 24.95
C ILE A 219 4.20 7.34 25.79
N ALA A 220 5.06 8.30 25.41
CA ALA A 220 6.25 8.63 26.20
C ALA A 220 5.90 9.19 27.59
N ALA A 221 4.85 10.00 27.71
CA ALA A 221 4.34 10.51 28.98
C ALA A 221 3.81 9.37 29.87
N LEU A 222 3.08 8.42 29.28
CA LEU A 222 2.61 7.22 29.98
C LEU A 222 3.79 6.38 30.49
N GLN A 223 4.80 6.12 29.65
CA GLN A 223 5.99 5.39 30.05
C GLN A 223 6.69 6.01 31.26
N LYS A 224 6.78 7.34 31.31
CA LYS A 224 7.34 8.06 32.46
C LYS A 224 6.45 7.93 33.70
N THR A 225 5.14 8.04 33.54
CA THR A 225 4.17 8.00 34.64
C THR A 225 4.13 6.62 35.31
N PHE A 226 4.11 5.56 34.50
CA PHE A 226 3.91 4.18 34.95
C PHE A 226 5.21 3.37 35.12
N HIS A 227 6.40 3.99 35.00
CA HIS A 227 7.70 3.31 34.95
C HIS A 227 7.95 2.30 36.09
N ASN A 228 7.35 2.50 37.28
CA ASN A 228 7.50 1.63 38.44
C ASN A 228 6.37 0.61 38.62
N THR A 229 5.27 0.70 37.86
CA THR A 229 4.07 -0.12 38.10
C THR A 229 3.74 -1.05 36.94
N ILE A 230 3.87 -0.60 35.69
CA ILE A 230 3.58 -1.39 34.50
C ILE A 230 4.47 -0.96 33.34
N VAL A 231 4.97 -1.92 32.56
CA VAL A 231 5.74 -1.62 31.35
C VAL A 231 4.79 -1.14 30.24
N ILE A 232 5.08 0.00 29.64
CA ILE A 232 4.30 0.54 28.52
C ILE A 232 5.11 0.41 27.22
N SER A 233 4.57 -0.32 26.26
CA SER A 233 5.18 -0.50 24.93
C SER A 233 4.23 -0.09 23.80
N SER A 234 4.80 0.27 22.65
CA SER A 234 4.02 0.54 21.43
C SER A 234 4.74 0.01 20.18
N ASN A 235 3.98 -0.25 19.11
CA ASN A 235 4.52 -0.75 17.83
C ASN A 235 4.59 0.32 16.72
N PHE A 236 4.04 1.51 16.94
CA PHE A 236 3.99 2.61 15.96
C PHE A 236 4.96 3.78 16.27
N ALA A 237 5.57 3.82 17.47
CA ALA A 237 6.45 4.93 17.89
C ALA A 237 7.95 4.53 17.97
N LYS A 238 8.36 3.39 17.41
CA LYS A 238 9.74 2.91 17.52
C LYS A 238 10.69 3.60 16.52
N PRO A 239 11.83 4.17 16.98
CA PRO A 239 12.86 4.70 16.08
C PRO A 239 13.46 3.63 15.16
N VAL A 240 13.87 4.04 13.96
CA VAL A 240 14.45 3.20 12.90
C VAL A 240 15.81 2.58 13.26
N ALA A 241 16.44 3.02 14.34
CA ALA A 241 17.87 2.80 14.61
C ALA A 241 18.27 1.38 15.10
N HIS A 242 17.32 0.52 15.50
CA HIS A 242 17.61 -0.86 15.97
C HIS A 242 17.00 -1.96 15.09
N GLN A 243 16.73 -1.66 13.81
CA GLN A 243 15.93 -2.52 12.96
C GLN A 243 16.71 -3.74 12.41
N GLN A 244 16.04 -4.90 12.40
CA GLN A 244 16.39 -5.96 11.44
C GLN A 244 16.37 -5.35 10.04
N LYS A 245 17.54 -5.27 9.40
CA LYS A 245 17.67 -4.81 8.01
C LYS A 245 16.92 -5.73 7.03
N THR A 246 16.78 -7.00 7.41
CA THR A 246 16.26 -8.05 6.55
C THR A 246 14.91 -8.58 7.06
N CYS A 247 14.02 -8.94 6.15
CA CYS A 247 12.71 -9.48 6.53
C CYS A 247 12.90 -10.86 7.19
N PRO A 248 12.35 -11.10 8.40
CA PRO A 248 12.46 -12.41 9.05
C PRO A 248 11.46 -13.43 8.50
N GLY A 249 10.47 -13.02 7.70
CA GLY A 249 9.43 -13.89 7.17
C GLY A 249 10.02 -15.01 6.33
N GLY A 250 9.55 -16.24 6.53
CA GLY A 250 10.06 -17.43 5.85
C GLY A 250 11.44 -17.93 6.34
N ARG A 251 12.23 -17.10 7.04
CA ARG A 251 13.56 -17.46 7.56
C ARG A 251 13.55 -17.77 9.06
N ARG A 252 12.99 -16.85 9.83
CA ARG A 252 12.96 -16.86 11.31
C ARG A 252 11.56 -16.67 11.88
N LEU A 253 10.61 -16.33 11.03
CA LEU A 253 9.20 -16.16 11.34
C LEU A 253 8.37 -16.96 10.35
N LEU A 254 7.34 -17.65 10.85
CA LEU A 254 6.29 -18.25 10.04
C LEU A 254 4.92 -17.94 10.63
N TYR A 255 3.90 -18.01 9.79
CA TYR A 255 2.51 -18.02 10.21
C TYR A 255 1.80 -19.27 9.70
N ILE A 256 1.05 -19.93 10.56
CA ILE A 256 0.20 -21.08 10.24
C ILE A 256 -1.25 -20.73 10.57
N ASP A 257 -2.14 -20.84 9.59
CA ASP A 257 -3.56 -20.58 9.79
C ASP A 257 -4.32 -21.77 10.40
N ALA A 258 -5.63 -21.60 10.63
CA ALA A 258 -6.47 -22.63 11.25
C ALA A 258 -6.68 -23.89 10.38
N LEU A 259 -6.32 -23.83 9.10
CA LEU A 259 -6.40 -24.94 8.16
C LEU A 259 -5.05 -25.68 8.04
N GLY A 260 -4.00 -25.18 8.69
CA GLY A 260 -2.64 -25.71 8.55
C GLY A 260 -1.89 -25.14 7.35
N THR A 261 -2.42 -24.10 6.70
CA THR A 261 -1.71 -23.42 5.61
C THR A 261 -0.60 -22.57 6.18
N LEU A 262 0.58 -22.72 5.62
CA LEU A 262 1.80 -22.03 6.02
C LEU A 262 2.03 -20.80 5.15
N SER A 263 2.57 -19.75 5.75
CA SER A 263 2.94 -18.51 5.07
C SER A 263 4.15 -17.85 5.75
N PRO A 264 4.86 -16.94 5.07
CA PRO A 264 6.05 -16.28 5.63
C PRO A 264 5.75 -15.44 6.88
N CYS A 265 4.59 -14.79 6.94
CA CYS A 265 4.09 -14.12 8.14
C CYS A 265 2.58 -13.82 8.00
N THR A 266 1.97 -13.35 9.09
CA THR A 266 0.54 -13.00 9.11
C THR A 266 0.16 -11.96 8.06
N TRP A 267 0.99 -10.94 7.83
CA TRP A 267 0.69 -9.92 6.82
C TRP A 267 0.73 -10.43 5.40
N ILE A 268 1.70 -11.29 5.07
CA ILE A 268 1.75 -11.92 3.75
C ILE A 268 0.46 -12.71 3.53
N ASN A 269 0.07 -13.56 4.51
CA ASN A 269 -1.15 -14.36 4.41
C ASN A 269 -2.42 -13.53 4.17
N GLU A 270 -2.55 -12.37 4.81
CA GLU A 270 -3.75 -11.52 4.66
C GLU A 270 -3.78 -10.77 3.33
N GLN A 271 -2.61 -10.38 2.80
CA GLN A 271 -2.52 -9.56 1.59
C GLN A 271 -2.42 -10.39 0.30
N THR A 272 -1.78 -11.55 0.35
CA THR A 272 -1.60 -12.43 -0.82
C THR A 272 -1.53 -13.90 -0.43
N LYS A 273 -2.05 -14.77 -1.29
CA LYS A 273 -1.94 -16.24 -1.15
C LYS A 273 -0.81 -16.84 -1.98
N ALA A 274 -0.05 -16.02 -2.73
CA ALA A 274 0.98 -16.49 -3.64
C ALA A 274 2.13 -17.25 -2.94
N PHE A 275 2.41 -16.91 -1.68
CA PHE A 275 3.46 -17.53 -0.86
C PHE A 275 2.90 -18.48 0.19
N ASN A 276 1.63 -18.85 0.06
CA ASN A 276 1.01 -19.82 0.94
C ASN A 276 1.28 -21.24 0.42
N CYS A 277 1.56 -22.15 1.33
CA CYS A 277 1.78 -23.55 0.97
C CYS A 277 1.22 -24.50 2.02
N ALA A 278 0.94 -25.73 1.59
CA ALA A 278 0.76 -26.83 2.50
C ALA A 278 2.11 -27.16 3.15
N PHE A 279 2.08 -27.61 4.41
CA PHE A 279 3.27 -27.83 5.20
C PHE A 279 4.28 -28.81 4.57
N ASN A 280 3.79 -29.83 3.86
CA ASN A 280 4.63 -30.79 3.12
C ASN A 280 5.43 -30.16 1.97
N ASN A 281 5.05 -28.98 1.49
CA ASN A 281 5.70 -28.26 0.40
C ASN A 281 6.41 -26.98 0.88
N MET A 282 6.65 -26.87 2.18
CA MET A 282 7.17 -25.66 2.83
C MET A 282 8.50 -25.20 2.24
N GLU A 283 9.44 -26.13 1.95
CA GLU A 283 10.77 -25.78 1.48
C GLU A 283 10.73 -24.99 0.16
N GLN A 284 9.99 -25.48 -0.83
CA GLN A 284 9.90 -24.85 -2.16
C GLN A 284 9.24 -23.45 -2.11
N SER A 285 8.14 -23.32 -1.38
CA SER A 285 7.39 -22.06 -1.34
C SER A 285 8.09 -21.00 -0.48
N LEU A 286 8.68 -21.40 0.65
CA LEU A 286 9.48 -20.48 1.46
C LEU A 286 10.76 -20.06 0.74
N GLN A 287 11.43 -20.96 0.01
CA GLN A 287 12.59 -20.61 -0.83
C GLN A 287 12.24 -19.50 -1.83
N SER A 288 11.07 -19.61 -2.47
CA SER A 288 10.60 -18.59 -3.42
C SER A 288 10.42 -17.22 -2.75
N TYR A 289 9.78 -17.18 -1.57
CA TYR A 289 9.66 -15.94 -0.81
C TYR A 289 11.02 -15.41 -0.33
N THR A 290 11.93 -16.27 0.14
CA THR A 290 13.24 -15.81 0.60
C THR A 290 14.12 -15.29 -0.53
N ALA A 291 14.07 -15.91 -1.72
CA ALA A 291 14.79 -15.46 -2.90
C ALA A 291 14.31 -14.08 -3.37
N LEU A 292 12.99 -13.85 -3.28
CA LEU A 292 12.41 -12.54 -3.49
C LEU A 292 12.95 -11.51 -2.49
N ILE A 293 13.01 -11.84 -1.19
CA ILE A 293 13.54 -10.92 -0.17
C ILE A 293 15.01 -10.60 -0.44
N ASP A 294 15.83 -11.58 -0.82
CA ASP A 294 17.21 -11.34 -1.23
C ASP A 294 17.30 -10.41 -2.44
N SER A 295 16.42 -10.61 -3.43
CA SER A 295 16.33 -9.72 -4.59
C SER A 295 16.00 -8.28 -4.18
N LEU A 296 14.99 -8.08 -3.32
CA LEU A 296 14.61 -6.76 -2.82
C LEU A 296 15.77 -6.07 -2.09
N GLU A 297 16.47 -6.81 -1.24
CA GLU A 297 17.62 -6.32 -0.49
C GLU A 297 18.76 -5.90 -1.43
N ASN A 298 19.04 -6.70 -2.48
CA ASN A 298 20.03 -6.37 -3.50
C ASN A 298 19.68 -5.09 -4.28
N HIS A 299 18.39 -4.78 -4.42
CA HIS A 299 17.94 -3.53 -5.04
C HIS A 299 17.85 -2.35 -4.06
N GLY A 300 18.20 -2.54 -2.78
CA GLY A 300 18.19 -1.49 -1.75
C GLY A 300 16.85 -1.34 -1.02
N LEU A 301 15.91 -2.26 -1.21
CA LEU A 301 14.66 -2.34 -0.46
C LEU A 301 14.85 -3.19 0.79
N THR A 302 15.34 -2.57 1.86
CA THR A 302 15.53 -3.20 3.18
C THR A 302 14.34 -2.95 4.09
N GLY A 303 13.98 -3.94 4.93
CA GLY A 303 12.93 -3.87 5.94
C GLY A 303 11.69 -4.72 5.62
N CYS A 304 10.49 -4.23 5.95
CA CYS A 304 9.26 -4.99 5.73
C CYS A 304 8.70 -4.86 4.29
N PRO A 305 8.59 -5.96 3.52
CA PRO A 305 8.12 -5.95 2.14
C PRO A 305 6.60 -5.73 2.00
N LYS A 306 5.84 -5.68 3.11
CA LYS A 306 4.37 -5.50 3.13
C LYS A 306 3.91 -4.39 2.17
N ASN A 307 4.65 -3.28 2.13
CA ASN A 307 4.28 -2.11 1.33
C ASN A 307 4.56 -2.26 -0.17
N ASN A 308 5.28 -3.31 -0.58
CA ASN A 308 5.63 -3.56 -1.98
C ASN A 308 5.10 -4.92 -2.48
N LEU A 309 4.30 -5.65 -1.70
CA LEU A 309 3.88 -7.02 -2.05
C LEU A 309 3.13 -7.12 -3.36
N GLU A 310 2.34 -6.12 -3.72
CA GLU A 310 1.60 -6.14 -4.97
C GLU A 310 2.53 -5.99 -6.17
N GLU A 311 3.51 -5.09 -6.09
CA GLU A 311 4.54 -4.93 -7.12
C GLU A 311 5.39 -6.19 -7.24
N ILE A 312 5.82 -6.72 -6.11
CA ILE A 312 6.50 -8.01 -5.99
C ILE A 312 5.68 -9.11 -6.67
N SER A 313 4.40 -9.24 -6.32
CA SER A 313 3.50 -10.27 -6.85
C SER A 313 3.33 -10.10 -8.36
N PHE A 314 3.27 -8.86 -8.83
CA PHE A 314 3.26 -8.55 -10.26
C PHE A 314 4.56 -9.01 -10.93
N LEU A 315 5.73 -8.67 -10.40
CA LEU A 315 7.03 -9.07 -10.96
C LEU A 315 7.29 -10.60 -10.96
N GLU A 316 6.73 -11.31 -9.99
CA GLU A 316 6.75 -12.78 -9.95
C GLU A 316 5.80 -13.40 -10.98
N THR A 317 4.60 -12.82 -11.14
CA THR A 317 3.64 -13.26 -12.15
C THR A 317 4.19 -13.01 -13.56
N ILE A 318 4.84 -11.87 -13.77
CA ILE A 318 5.45 -11.45 -15.02
C ILE A 318 6.92 -11.85 -15.04
N ASN A 319 7.17 -13.15 -15.13
CA ASN A 319 8.52 -13.72 -15.10
C ASN A 319 9.12 -14.01 -16.48
N ASN A 320 8.36 -13.88 -17.57
CA ASN A 320 8.83 -14.06 -18.93
C ASN A 320 7.96 -13.32 -19.96
N LYS A 321 8.37 -13.32 -21.23
CA LYS A 321 7.66 -12.64 -22.33
C LYS A 321 6.21 -13.15 -22.51
N ASN A 322 5.95 -14.44 -22.29
CA ASN A 322 4.62 -15.04 -22.47
C ASN A 322 3.65 -14.62 -21.36
N THR A 323 4.09 -14.62 -20.10
CA THR A 323 3.27 -14.16 -18.97
C THR A 323 2.98 -12.67 -19.04
N LEU A 324 3.96 -11.87 -19.48
CA LEU A 324 3.80 -10.44 -19.79
C LEU A 324 2.70 -10.22 -20.83
N ARG A 325 2.79 -10.90 -21.98
CA ARG A 325 1.80 -10.81 -23.05
C ARG A 325 0.41 -11.24 -22.60
N SER A 326 0.31 -12.35 -21.88
CA SER A 326 -0.96 -12.87 -21.35
C SER A 326 -1.64 -11.88 -20.39
N HIS A 327 -0.87 -11.26 -19.49
CA HIS A 327 -1.38 -10.25 -18.56
C HIS A 327 -1.99 -9.06 -19.30
N PHE A 328 -1.23 -8.41 -20.18
CA PHE A 328 -1.70 -7.19 -20.85
C PHE A 328 -2.80 -7.44 -21.89
N ASN A 329 -2.97 -8.68 -22.37
CA ASN A 329 -4.12 -9.06 -23.20
C ASN A 329 -5.43 -9.10 -22.41
N LYS A 330 -5.37 -9.38 -21.11
CA LYS A 330 -6.54 -9.49 -20.22
C LYS A 330 -6.73 -8.26 -19.33
N THR A 331 -5.76 -7.35 -19.32
CA THR A 331 -5.75 -6.21 -18.42
C THR A 331 -6.75 -5.17 -18.87
N GLU A 332 -7.65 -4.79 -17.96
CA GLU A 332 -8.61 -3.71 -18.18
C GLU A 332 -7.91 -2.35 -18.35
N LYS A 333 -8.62 -1.43 -19.01
CA LYS A 333 -8.23 -0.01 -19.02
C LYS A 333 -8.37 0.51 -17.58
N PHE A 334 -7.39 1.26 -17.06
CA PHE A 334 -7.33 1.74 -15.65
C PHE A 334 -7.08 0.68 -14.59
N SER A 335 -6.18 -0.26 -14.86
CA SER A 335 -5.69 -1.17 -13.83
C SER A 335 -4.43 -0.63 -13.14
N ARG A 336 -4.21 -1.10 -11.92
CA ARG A 336 -2.99 -0.81 -11.13
C ARG A 336 -1.69 -1.26 -11.82
N PHE A 337 -1.78 -2.25 -12.72
CA PHE A 337 -0.66 -2.76 -13.51
C PHE A 337 -1.00 -2.70 -14.99
N GLY A 338 -1.38 -1.50 -15.44
CA GLY A 338 -1.80 -1.21 -16.81
C GLY A 338 -0.64 -0.88 -17.74
N ARG A 339 -0.92 -0.81 -19.04
CA ARG A 339 0.09 -0.46 -20.06
C ARG A 339 0.67 0.93 -19.83
N LEU A 340 1.95 1.10 -20.18
CA LEU A 340 2.68 2.35 -20.12
C LEU A 340 2.45 3.20 -21.37
N TYR A 341 2.24 4.49 -21.19
CA TYR A 341 2.29 5.47 -22.28
C TYR A 341 3.64 6.17 -22.23
N SER A 342 4.45 6.03 -23.27
CA SER A 342 5.77 6.66 -23.30
C SER A 342 5.69 8.18 -23.41
N PHE A 343 4.69 8.67 -24.12
CA PHE A 343 4.37 10.08 -24.25
C PHE A 343 2.86 10.30 -24.29
N THR A 344 2.44 11.54 -24.04
CA THR A 344 1.05 11.98 -24.19
C THR A 344 0.53 11.70 -25.61
N THR A 345 -0.77 11.45 -25.71
CA THR A 345 -1.49 11.35 -26.98
C THR A 345 -2.08 12.69 -27.42
N GLU A 346 -2.10 13.68 -26.54
CA GLU A 346 -2.64 15.02 -26.79
C GLU A 346 -1.59 15.98 -27.37
N ASP A 347 -2.01 16.96 -28.17
CA ASP A 347 -1.17 18.10 -28.55
C ASP A 347 -1.13 19.13 -27.42
N ILE A 348 -0.34 18.85 -26.36
CA ILE A 348 -0.17 19.72 -25.19
C ILE A 348 0.27 21.14 -25.60
N ALA A 349 1.14 21.23 -26.62
CA ALA A 349 1.64 22.51 -27.13
C ALA A 349 0.53 23.41 -27.71
N ALA A 350 -0.56 22.83 -28.19
CA ALA A 350 -1.65 23.59 -28.79
C ALA A 350 -2.50 24.35 -27.77
N TYR A 351 -2.55 23.91 -26.51
CA TYR A 351 -3.46 24.49 -25.51
C TYR A 351 -2.83 24.96 -24.21
N TYR A 352 -1.63 24.50 -23.85
CA TYR A 352 -0.91 25.05 -22.70
C TYR A 352 -0.73 26.58 -22.74
N PRO A 353 -0.58 27.24 -23.90
CA PRO A 353 -0.53 28.70 -23.97
C PRO A 353 -1.78 29.44 -23.44
N TYR A 354 -2.93 28.76 -23.31
CA TYR A 354 -4.15 29.35 -22.74
C TYR A 354 -4.19 29.34 -21.20
N ILE A 355 -3.16 28.78 -20.54
CA ILE A 355 -3.14 28.52 -19.10
C ILE A 355 -1.86 29.10 -18.49
N ASP A 356 -2.02 29.90 -17.45
CA ASP A 356 -0.88 30.45 -16.70
C ASP A 356 -0.44 29.48 -15.59
N PHE A 357 0.69 28.81 -15.81
CA PHE A 357 1.29 27.89 -14.85
C PHE A 357 2.24 28.59 -13.87
N ALA A 358 2.60 29.85 -14.07
CA ALA A 358 3.66 30.48 -13.29
C ALA A 358 3.31 30.57 -11.80
N ASP A 359 4.18 30.01 -10.95
CA ASP A 359 4.00 29.91 -9.49
C ASP A 359 2.71 29.19 -9.03
N LYS A 360 2.09 28.39 -9.91
CA LYS A 360 0.86 27.64 -9.60
C LYS A 360 1.12 26.24 -9.06
N THR A 361 0.19 25.75 -8.23
CA THR A 361 0.10 24.33 -7.85
C THR A 361 -0.78 23.58 -8.85
N VAL A 362 -0.28 22.45 -9.34
CA VAL A 362 -0.90 21.67 -10.41
C VAL A 362 -1.18 20.25 -9.94
N LEU A 363 -2.39 19.76 -10.22
CA LEU A 363 -2.76 18.35 -10.13
C LEU A 363 -2.95 17.82 -11.54
N CYS A 364 -2.30 16.71 -11.90
CA CYS A 364 -2.41 16.14 -13.24
C CYS A 364 -2.42 14.62 -13.23
N VAL A 365 -2.99 14.02 -14.27
CA VAL A 365 -2.92 12.56 -14.47
C VAL A 365 -1.47 12.14 -14.69
N GLY A 366 -1.06 11.08 -14.00
CA GLY A 366 0.32 10.57 -13.99
C GLY A 366 0.76 9.96 -15.32
N SER A 367 0.00 8.99 -15.86
CA SER A 367 0.20 8.31 -17.16
C SER A 367 1.63 8.37 -17.73
N SER A 368 1.93 9.27 -18.69
CA SER A 368 3.26 9.41 -19.31
C SER A 368 4.20 10.41 -18.62
N GLY A 369 3.70 11.16 -17.64
CA GLY A 369 4.41 12.22 -16.91
C GLY A 369 4.50 13.56 -17.65
N ASP A 370 4.07 13.64 -18.91
CA ASP A 370 4.29 14.82 -19.74
C ASP A 370 3.58 16.08 -19.25
N HIS A 371 2.39 15.94 -18.67
CA HIS A 371 1.69 17.10 -18.11
C HIS A 371 2.48 17.77 -17.00
N MET A 372 3.05 16.95 -16.09
CA MET A 372 3.90 17.43 -15.00
C MET A 372 5.18 18.06 -15.54
N ILE A 373 5.85 17.42 -16.49
CA ILE A 373 7.10 17.93 -17.09
C ILE A 373 6.85 19.27 -17.80
N ASN A 374 5.78 19.37 -18.59
CA ASN A 374 5.41 20.61 -19.27
C ASN A 374 4.91 21.70 -18.30
N ALA A 375 4.26 21.33 -17.19
CA ALA A 375 3.90 22.28 -16.14
C ALA A 375 5.16 22.89 -15.50
N TYR A 376 6.18 22.07 -15.22
CA TYR A 376 7.46 22.56 -14.72
C TYR A 376 8.23 23.39 -15.75
N TYR A 377 8.26 22.98 -17.02
CA TYR A 377 8.76 23.83 -18.11
C TYR A 377 8.07 25.20 -18.12
N SER A 378 6.76 25.22 -17.86
CA SER A 378 5.92 26.42 -17.76
C SER A 378 6.00 27.12 -16.38
N LYS A 379 7.01 26.79 -15.57
CA LYS A 379 7.31 27.41 -14.26
C LYS A 379 6.27 27.19 -13.15
N ALA A 380 5.57 26.06 -13.18
CA ALA A 380 4.74 25.64 -12.05
C ALA A 380 5.55 25.58 -10.73
N LYS A 381 4.93 26.05 -9.65
CA LYS A 381 5.50 25.98 -8.31
C LYS A 381 5.65 24.53 -7.86
N LYS A 382 4.60 23.74 -8.06
CA LYS A 382 4.51 22.33 -7.70
C LYS A 382 3.56 21.64 -8.67
N ALA A 383 3.94 20.47 -9.17
CA ALA A 383 3.04 19.61 -9.92
C ALA A 383 3.00 18.24 -9.24
N THR A 384 1.77 17.77 -8.99
CA THR A 384 1.49 16.48 -8.35
C THR A 384 0.76 15.60 -9.36
N CYS A 385 1.32 14.42 -9.63
CA CYS A 385 0.65 13.41 -10.43
C CYS A 385 -0.31 12.59 -9.57
N PHE A 386 -1.41 12.13 -10.15
CA PHE A 386 -2.19 11.02 -9.60
C PHE A 386 -2.46 9.97 -10.69
N ASP A 387 -2.32 8.70 -10.34
CA ASP A 387 -2.69 7.57 -11.20
C ASP A 387 -2.75 6.29 -10.36
N LEU A 388 -3.73 5.43 -10.63
CA LEU A 388 -3.81 4.12 -10.01
C LEU A 388 -2.70 3.19 -10.53
N ASN A 389 -2.24 3.40 -11.77
CA ASN A 389 -1.23 2.57 -12.41
C ASN A 389 0.14 2.79 -11.76
N LEU A 390 0.59 1.79 -11.01
CA LEU A 390 1.87 1.82 -10.33
C LEU A 390 3.04 1.79 -11.33
N LEU A 391 2.87 1.13 -12.48
CA LEU A 391 3.92 1.07 -13.51
C LEU A 391 4.18 2.46 -14.11
N ALA A 392 3.12 3.27 -14.27
CA ALA A 392 3.23 4.63 -14.75
C ALA A 392 4.12 5.47 -13.82
N ARG A 393 4.00 5.32 -12.50
CA ARG A 393 4.87 5.99 -11.52
C ARG A 393 6.35 5.71 -11.79
N TYR A 394 6.72 4.45 -12.01
CA TYR A 394 8.10 4.04 -12.28
C TYR A 394 8.61 4.61 -13.59
N PHE A 395 7.78 4.58 -14.62
CA PHE A 395 8.13 5.16 -15.91
C PHE A 395 8.29 6.69 -15.85
N VAL A 396 7.41 7.40 -15.13
CA VAL A 396 7.55 8.85 -14.91
C VAL A 396 8.82 9.17 -14.13
N GLU A 397 9.15 8.41 -13.09
CA GLU A 397 10.40 8.58 -12.36
C GLU A 397 11.62 8.39 -13.28
N LEU A 398 11.64 7.32 -14.10
CA LEU A 398 12.69 7.08 -15.09
C LEU A 398 12.85 8.27 -16.04
N LYS A 399 11.75 8.81 -16.54
CA LYS A 399 11.75 9.95 -17.46
C LYS A 399 12.27 11.23 -16.80
N LEU A 400 11.87 11.49 -15.55
CA LEU A 400 12.38 12.63 -14.79
C LEU A 400 13.88 12.54 -14.50
N VAL A 401 14.36 11.36 -14.11
CA VAL A 401 15.80 11.10 -13.89
C VAL A 401 16.56 11.24 -15.20
N ALA A 402 16.04 10.69 -16.30
CA ALA A 402 16.66 10.85 -17.61
C ALA A 402 16.77 12.32 -18.04
N ILE A 403 15.75 13.17 -17.80
CA ILE A 403 15.87 14.61 -18.11
C ILE A 403 17.01 15.26 -17.32
N LYS A 404 17.19 14.86 -16.06
CA LYS A 404 18.24 15.38 -15.18
C LYS A 404 19.65 14.98 -15.59
N HIS A 405 19.82 13.82 -16.24
CA HIS A 405 21.13 13.19 -16.41
C HIS A 405 21.53 12.90 -17.87
N LEU A 406 20.59 12.83 -18.81
CA LEU A 406 20.86 12.57 -20.24
C LEU A 406 20.79 13.86 -21.05
N SER A 407 21.66 13.98 -22.05
CA SER A 407 21.59 15.04 -23.07
C SER A 407 20.23 15.01 -23.81
N TYR A 408 19.86 16.12 -24.46
CA TYR A 408 18.64 16.17 -25.26
C TYR A 408 18.63 15.08 -26.34
N GLU A 409 19.75 14.90 -27.01
CA GLU A 409 19.92 13.92 -28.07
C GLU A 409 19.83 12.47 -27.54
N ASP A 410 20.46 12.18 -26.39
CA ASP A 410 20.38 10.86 -25.75
C ASP A 410 18.97 10.56 -25.24
N PHE A 411 18.27 11.56 -24.69
CA PHE A 411 16.89 11.40 -24.24
C PHE A 411 15.96 11.06 -25.40
N LEU A 412 16.06 11.78 -26.52
CA LEU A 412 15.27 11.48 -27.71
C LEU A 412 15.62 10.11 -28.27
N ALA A 413 16.91 9.77 -28.36
CA ALA A 413 17.36 8.47 -28.84
C ALA A 413 16.85 7.31 -27.96
N PHE A 414 16.69 7.53 -26.66
CA PHE A 414 16.26 6.52 -25.69
C PHE A 414 14.73 6.37 -25.60
N PHE A 415 13.94 7.45 -25.58
CA PHE A 415 12.49 7.33 -25.34
C PHE A 415 11.63 7.27 -26.60
N LEU A 416 12.05 7.90 -27.71
CA LEU A 416 11.24 7.92 -28.93
C LEU A 416 11.14 6.51 -29.54
N ILE A 417 9.99 6.22 -30.16
CA ILE A 417 9.73 4.89 -30.71
C ILE A 417 10.66 4.54 -31.89
N ASP A 418 11.15 5.57 -32.57
CA ASP A 418 12.03 5.59 -33.73
C ASP A 418 13.43 6.12 -33.35
N GLY A 419 13.73 6.20 -32.06
CA GLY A 419 15.03 6.59 -31.54
C GLY A 419 16.12 5.57 -31.89
N LYS A 420 17.33 6.06 -32.22
CA LYS A 420 18.46 5.20 -32.62
C LYS A 420 18.90 4.20 -31.54
N ASN A 421 18.71 4.54 -30.27
CA ASN A 421 19.07 3.71 -29.10
C ASN A 421 17.82 3.44 -28.26
N GLN A 422 16.71 3.15 -28.93
CA GLN A 422 15.41 3.01 -28.31
C GLN A 422 15.48 2.09 -27.08
N PHE A 423 15.23 2.69 -25.92
CA PHE A 423 15.19 2.06 -24.63
C PHE A 423 16.43 1.19 -24.30
N SER A 424 17.60 1.54 -24.85
CA SER A 424 18.88 0.82 -24.67
C SER A 424 19.22 0.54 -23.20
N TYR A 425 19.60 -0.70 -22.90
CA TYR A 425 20.02 -1.10 -21.55
C TYR A 425 21.25 -0.30 -21.09
N GLU A 426 22.18 -0.02 -21.99
CA GLU A 426 23.39 0.77 -21.71
C GLU A 426 23.03 2.19 -21.28
N THR A 427 22.03 2.80 -21.91
CA THR A 427 21.57 4.15 -21.55
C THR A 427 20.85 4.15 -20.22
N TYR A 428 20.00 3.15 -19.98
CA TYR A 428 19.35 2.95 -18.68
C TYR A 428 20.39 2.78 -17.55
N LYS A 429 21.44 1.98 -17.74
CA LYS A 429 22.51 1.78 -16.74
C LYS A 429 23.38 3.00 -16.46
N LYS A 430 23.31 4.06 -17.28
CA LYS A 430 23.96 5.34 -16.94
C LYS A 430 23.18 6.11 -15.87
N ILE A 431 21.89 5.82 -15.70
CA ILE A 431 20.98 6.61 -14.87
C ILE A 431 20.27 5.83 -13.76
N ASP A 432 20.42 4.51 -13.71
CA ASP A 432 19.64 3.65 -12.82
C ASP A 432 19.96 3.85 -11.34
N GLU A 433 21.21 4.19 -11.00
CA GLU A 433 21.63 4.49 -9.62
C GLU A 433 20.94 5.73 -9.03
N GLN A 434 20.33 6.58 -9.86
CA GLN A 434 19.58 7.74 -9.41
C GLN A 434 18.08 7.46 -9.22
N LEU A 435 17.61 6.28 -9.63
CA LEU A 435 16.23 5.84 -9.46
C LEU A 435 15.98 5.38 -8.02
N SER A 436 14.73 5.45 -7.58
CA SER A 436 14.32 4.75 -6.37
C SER A 436 14.57 3.24 -6.49
N PRO A 437 14.86 2.55 -5.37
CA PRO A 437 15.04 1.10 -5.33
C PRO A 437 13.94 0.30 -6.04
N ALA A 438 12.67 0.70 -5.89
CA ALA A 438 11.53 0.03 -6.51
C ALA A 438 11.53 0.21 -8.03
N THR A 439 11.70 1.45 -8.51
CA THR A 439 11.76 1.75 -9.95
C THR A 439 12.92 1.02 -10.63
N ARG A 440 14.10 0.99 -10.00
CA ARG A 440 15.25 0.24 -10.50
C ARG A 440 14.96 -1.26 -10.56
N MET A 441 14.40 -1.84 -9.50
CA MET A 441 14.01 -3.25 -9.47
C MET A 441 13.05 -3.61 -10.61
N PHE A 442 12.03 -2.77 -10.83
CA PHE A 442 11.08 -2.95 -11.92
C PHE A 442 11.79 -2.99 -13.28
N PHE A 443 12.61 -1.98 -13.60
CA PHE A 443 13.28 -1.92 -14.90
C PHE A 443 14.36 -2.99 -15.06
N ASP A 444 15.16 -3.30 -14.05
CA ASP A 444 16.15 -4.39 -14.09
C ASP A 444 15.47 -5.73 -14.41
N ARG A 445 14.31 -5.99 -13.80
CA ARG A 445 13.50 -7.18 -14.08
C ARG A 445 12.93 -7.16 -15.50
N MET A 446 12.38 -6.04 -15.95
CA MET A 446 11.88 -5.93 -17.32
C MET A 446 13.01 -6.14 -18.34
N TYR A 447 14.17 -5.50 -18.19
CA TYR A 447 15.31 -5.74 -19.06
C TYR A 447 15.77 -7.20 -19.01
N SER A 448 15.77 -7.84 -17.84
CA SER A 448 16.12 -9.26 -17.72
C SER A 448 15.19 -10.18 -18.51
N ILE A 449 13.87 -9.90 -18.54
CA ILE A 449 12.88 -10.71 -19.30
C ILE A 449 13.13 -10.62 -20.81
N PHE A 450 13.70 -9.52 -21.26
CA PHE A 450 13.99 -9.25 -22.67
C PHE A 450 15.47 -9.45 -23.01
N ASP A 451 16.23 -10.19 -22.20
CA ASP A 451 17.66 -10.46 -22.47
C ASP A 451 18.47 -9.17 -22.68
N ARG A 452 18.09 -8.09 -21.98
CA ARG A 452 18.62 -6.72 -22.09
C ARG A 452 18.41 -6.08 -23.47
N ASN A 453 17.57 -6.65 -24.32
CA ASN A 453 17.14 -6.04 -25.58
C ASN A 453 16.08 -4.96 -25.32
N GLY A 454 16.55 -3.71 -25.27
CA GLY A 454 15.70 -2.53 -25.03
C GLY A 454 14.65 -2.31 -26.11
N GLU A 455 14.98 -2.57 -27.38
CA GLU A 455 14.06 -2.38 -28.50
C GLU A 455 12.87 -3.34 -28.42
N GLU A 456 13.12 -4.62 -28.13
CA GLU A 456 12.05 -5.59 -27.89
C GLU A 456 11.20 -5.22 -26.67
N LEU A 457 11.83 -4.85 -25.55
CA LEU A 457 11.12 -4.42 -24.35
C LEU A 457 10.20 -3.22 -24.65
N ARG A 458 10.70 -2.24 -25.39
CA ARG A 458 9.95 -1.03 -25.72
C ARG A 458 8.79 -1.27 -26.69
N LYS A 459 8.91 -2.27 -27.58
CA LYS A 459 7.88 -2.70 -28.53
C LYS A 459 6.91 -3.74 -27.95
N SER A 460 7.18 -4.24 -26.75
CA SER A 460 6.35 -5.24 -26.08
C SER A 460 4.98 -4.72 -25.64
N GLU A 461 4.12 -5.64 -25.20
CA GLU A 461 2.77 -5.35 -24.70
C GLU A 461 2.75 -4.55 -23.39
N LEU A 462 3.90 -4.35 -22.73
CA LEU A 462 4.05 -3.44 -21.59
C LEU A 462 3.71 -1.99 -21.98
N PHE A 463 4.02 -1.60 -23.22
CA PHE A 463 3.80 -0.24 -23.71
C PHE A 463 2.56 -0.18 -24.62
N ASN A 464 1.80 0.91 -24.52
CA ASN A 464 0.80 1.26 -25.52
C ASN A 464 1.48 2.03 -26.66
N ASN A 465 1.64 1.36 -27.81
CA ASN A 465 2.33 1.90 -28.99
C ASN A 465 1.39 2.38 -30.10
N THR A 466 0.07 2.27 -29.94
CA THR A 466 -0.91 2.49 -31.03
C THR A 466 -0.86 3.90 -31.65
N HIS A 467 -0.44 4.91 -30.89
CA HIS A 467 -0.35 6.31 -31.33
C HIS A 467 1.00 6.95 -31.01
N ASP A 468 2.06 6.15 -31.00
CA ASP A 468 3.40 6.62 -30.68
C ASP A 468 4.20 6.86 -31.95
N ARG A 469 4.31 8.12 -32.37
CA ARG A 469 5.14 8.56 -33.52
C ARG A 469 6.08 9.64 -33.04
N GLY A 470 7.39 9.47 -33.20
CA GLY A 470 8.38 10.30 -32.51
C GLY A 470 8.31 11.79 -32.87
N SER A 471 8.16 12.12 -34.15
CA SER A 471 8.00 13.50 -34.63
C SER A 471 6.81 14.22 -33.98
N ASN A 472 5.68 13.52 -33.82
CA ASN A 472 4.52 14.04 -33.13
C ASN A 472 4.82 14.28 -31.65
N LYS A 473 5.57 13.39 -30.98
CA LYS A 473 5.89 13.55 -29.55
C LYS A 473 6.76 14.77 -29.29
N ILE A 474 7.70 15.07 -30.20
CA ILE A 474 8.49 16.31 -30.14
C ILE A 474 7.59 17.54 -30.30
N ARG A 475 6.72 17.53 -31.31
CA ARG A 475 5.80 18.65 -31.58
C ARG A 475 4.86 18.92 -30.41
N TYR A 476 4.22 17.86 -29.89
CA TYR A 476 3.15 17.95 -28.91
C TYR A 476 3.62 18.34 -27.52
N ASN A 477 4.91 18.16 -27.21
CA ASN A 477 5.45 18.44 -25.89
C ASN A 477 6.35 19.68 -25.93
N PRO A 478 5.91 20.84 -25.40
CA PRO A 478 6.72 22.06 -25.34
C PRO A 478 8.14 21.86 -24.82
N TYR A 479 8.33 21.02 -23.79
CA TYR A 479 9.65 20.75 -23.23
C TYR A 479 10.62 20.07 -24.23
N LEU A 480 10.12 19.36 -25.25
CA LEU A 480 10.92 18.62 -26.24
C LEU A 480 11.17 19.37 -27.54
N GLN A 481 10.51 20.49 -27.80
CA GLN A 481 10.54 21.15 -29.12
C GLN A 481 11.93 21.62 -29.55
N SER A 482 12.84 21.83 -28.59
CA SER A 482 14.24 22.14 -28.87
C SER A 482 15.15 21.71 -27.72
N LYS A 483 16.46 21.69 -28.00
CA LYS A 483 17.48 21.54 -26.94
C LYS A 483 17.33 22.60 -25.83
N ASN A 484 17.02 23.85 -26.21
CA ASN A 484 16.87 24.93 -25.25
C ASN A 484 15.67 24.76 -24.30
N THR A 485 14.52 24.31 -24.83
CA THR A 485 13.33 24.04 -23.98
C THR A 485 13.57 22.88 -23.03
N TYR A 486 14.30 21.86 -23.49
CA TYR A 486 14.68 20.71 -22.68
C TYR A 486 15.62 21.10 -21.54
N GLU A 487 16.65 21.91 -21.82
CA GLU A 487 17.58 22.40 -20.79
C GLU A 487 16.88 23.29 -19.74
N LYS A 488 16.00 24.20 -20.16
CA LYS A 488 15.16 24.98 -19.21
C LYS A 488 14.32 24.08 -18.31
N THR A 489 13.80 22.99 -18.86
CA THR A 489 13.02 22.01 -18.10
C THR A 489 13.91 21.26 -17.10
N ARG A 490 15.12 20.87 -17.51
CA ARG A 490 16.12 20.26 -16.62
C ARG A 490 16.41 21.15 -15.42
N GLU A 491 16.68 22.44 -15.65
CA GLU A 491 16.94 23.41 -14.58
C GLU A 491 15.82 23.45 -13.54
N GLN A 492 14.55 23.46 -14.00
CA GLN A 492 13.40 23.40 -13.10
C GLN A 492 13.37 22.07 -12.34
N LEU A 493 13.51 20.93 -13.03
CA LEU A 493 13.41 19.61 -12.40
C LEU A 493 14.51 19.34 -11.36
N LEU A 494 15.70 19.92 -11.49
CA LEU A 494 16.79 19.76 -10.52
C LEU A 494 16.41 20.27 -9.11
N ILE A 495 15.55 21.28 -9.03
CA ILE A 495 15.11 21.89 -7.76
C ILE A 495 13.70 21.47 -7.31
N LYS A 496 12.98 20.68 -8.12
CA LYS A 496 11.62 20.22 -7.81
C LYS A 496 11.61 18.77 -7.31
N SER A 497 10.69 18.48 -6.40
CA SER A 497 10.42 17.13 -5.91
C SER A 497 9.43 16.38 -6.81
N PHE A 498 9.61 15.07 -6.95
CA PHE A 498 8.60 14.20 -7.55
C PHE A 498 7.45 13.99 -6.54
N CYS A 499 6.21 14.28 -6.96
CA CYS A 499 5.02 14.15 -6.12
C CYS A 499 3.98 13.26 -6.84
N TRP A 500 3.53 12.20 -6.18
CA TRP A 500 2.64 11.20 -6.75
C TRP A 500 1.59 10.71 -5.76
N TYR A 501 0.35 10.57 -6.21
CA TYR A 501 -0.72 9.89 -5.50
C TYR A 501 -1.16 8.62 -6.24
N SER A 502 -1.12 7.49 -5.57
CA SER A 502 -1.64 6.22 -6.09
C SER A 502 -3.13 6.10 -5.79
N TYR A 503 -3.94 6.95 -6.39
CA TYR A 503 -5.38 7.03 -6.18
C TYR A 503 -6.17 6.61 -7.41
N SER A 504 -7.32 5.97 -7.19
CA SER A 504 -8.40 5.91 -8.17
C SER A 504 -9.04 7.30 -8.36
N LEU A 505 -9.89 7.43 -9.38
CA LEU A 505 -10.64 8.67 -9.61
C LEU A 505 -11.60 8.96 -8.43
N GLU A 506 -12.20 7.92 -7.87
CA GLU A 506 -13.10 8.00 -6.71
C GLU A 506 -12.34 8.45 -5.45
N GLU A 507 -11.17 7.87 -5.19
CA GLU A 507 -10.32 8.24 -4.05
C GLU A 507 -9.81 9.69 -4.18
N LEU A 508 -9.51 10.14 -5.39
CA LEU A 508 -9.14 11.54 -5.64
C LEU A 508 -10.25 12.50 -5.22
N SER A 509 -11.51 12.09 -5.27
CA SER A 509 -12.67 12.88 -4.88
C SER A 509 -12.91 12.94 -3.36
N GLY A 510 -12.26 12.07 -2.57
CA GLY A 510 -12.41 11.97 -1.10
C GLY A 510 -11.73 13.07 -0.27
N ASN A 511 -11.75 12.94 1.07
CA ASN A 511 -11.46 13.99 2.06
C ASN A 511 -9.96 14.40 2.23
N ASN A 512 -9.23 14.62 1.13
CA ASN A 512 -7.86 15.17 1.16
C ASN A 512 -7.90 16.71 1.11
N GLN A 513 -7.24 17.37 2.06
CA GLN A 513 -7.30 18.82 2.33
C GLN A 513 -6.54 19.73 1.33
N SER A 514 -5.86 19.19 0.31
CA SER A 514 -5.01 20.00 -0.58
C SER A 514 -5.81 20.68 -1.68
N CYS A 515 -5.71 22.01 -1.77
CA CYS A 515 -6.28 22.78 -2.87
C CYS A 515 -5.24 23.05 -3.98
N TYR A 516 -5.71 23.16 -5.24
CA TYR A 516 -4.88 23.34 -6.44
C TYR A 516 -5.31 24.56 -7.26
N ASP A 517 -4.34 25.23 -7.88
CA ASP A 517 -4.63 26.30 -8.84
C ASP A 517 -5.02 25.74 -10.21
N ILE A 518 -4.41 24.62 -10.63
CA ILE A 518 -4.65 23.99 -11.92
C ILE A 518 -4.92 22.50 -11.75
N ILE A 519 -5.98 21.99 -12.38
CA ILE A 519 -6.30 20.57 -12.42
C ILE A 519 -6.39 20.11 -13.89
N LEU A 520 -5.61 19.09 -14.27
CA LEU A 520 -5.51 18.58 -15.63
C LEU A 520 -6.09 17.16 -15.72
N LEU A 521 -7.30 17.03 -16.28
CA LEU A 521 -8.06 15.77 -16.43
C LEU A 521 -8.36 15.44 -17.90
N SER A 522 -7.60 16.00 -18.84
CA SER A 522 -7.87 16.02 -20.27
C SER A 522 -8.27 14.67 -20.89
N ASN A 523 -7.63 13.56 -20.57
CA ASN A 523 -8.05 12.25 -21.10
C ASN A 523 -9.04 11.47 -20.21
N ILE A 524 -9.37 11.93 -19.01
CA ILE A 524 -10.22 11.17 -18.07
C ILE A 524 -11.65 10.97 -18.61
N ALA A 525 -12.16 11.96 -19.36
CA ALA A 525 -13.46 11.89 -20.01
C ALA A 525 -13.63 10.64 -20.91
N ASP A 526 -12.56 10.14 -21.53
CA ASP A 526 -12.59 8.96 -22.40
C ASP A 526 -12.76 7.64 -21.64
N TYR A 527 -12.68 7.66 -20.31
CA TYR A 527 -12.63 6.47 -19.47
C TYR A 527 -13.76 6.38 -18.45
N ILE A 528 -14.57 7.42 -18.30
CA ILE A 528 -15.76 7.38 -17.46
C ILE A 528 -16.97 7.06 -18.35
N HIS A 529 -17.59 5.91 -18.09
CA HIS A 529 -18.73 5.41 -18.87
C HIS A 529 -20.08 5.99 -18.41
N GLU A 530 -20.16 6.51 -17.19
CA GLU A 530 -21.39 7.07 -16.61
C GLU A 530 -21.25 8.57 -16.34
N LEU A 531 -22.06 9.38 -17.02
CA LEU A 531 -22.04 10.85 -16.89
C LEU A 531 -22.29 11.33 -15.45
N GLN A 532 -23.07 10.59 -14.66
CA GLN A 532 -23.33 10.93 -13.27
C GLN A 532 -22.06 10.83 -12.40
N HIS A 533 -21.25 9.80 -12.61
CA HIS A 533 -19.96 9.66 -11.94
C HIS A 533 -19.00 10.75 -12.37
N PHE A 534 -18.96 11.07 -13.68
CA PHE A 534 -18.16 12.19 -14.19
C PHE A 534 -18.53 13.52 -13.53
N ASN A 535 -19.83 13.82 -13.46
CA ASN A 535 -20.33 15.06 -12.83
C ASN A 535 -19.98 15.13 -11.33
N THR A 536 -20.10 14.00 -10.62
CA THR A 536 -19.77 13.93 -9.18
C THR A 536 -18.28 14.16 -8.95
N LEU A 537 -17.42 13.54 -9.76
CA LEU A 537 -15.97 13.76 -9.72
C LEU A 537 -15.62 15.23 -9.95
N VAL A 538 -16.19 15.86 -10.99
CA VAL A 538 -15.94 17.27 -11.30
C VAL A 538 -16.36 18.17 -10.15
N ASN A 539 -17.53 17.94 -9.54
CA ASN A 539 -18.00 18.71 -8.39
C ASN A 539 -17.03 18.63 -7.22
N ASN A 540 -16.64 17.41 -6.84
CA ASN A 540 -15.73 17.19 -5.71
C ASN A 540 -14.33 17.79 -5.96
N LEU A 541 -13.90 17.90 -7.22
CA LEU A 541 -12.63 18.51 -7.59
C LEU A 541 -12.71 20.04 -7.65
N LEU A 542 -13.86 20.61 -8.02
CA LEU A 542 -14.09 22.07 -7.96
C LEU A 542 -13.96 22.60 -6.53
N ASP A 543 -14.44 21.85 -5.55
CA ASP A 543 -14.27 22.17 -4.11
C ASP A 543 -12.81 22.14 -3.65
N LYS A 544 -11.91 21.56 -4.46
CA LYS A 544 -10.46 21.47 -4.21
C LYS A 544 -9.66 22.46 -5.05
N MET A 545 -10.32 23.41 -5.70
CA MET A 545 -9.63 24.46 -6.43
C MET A 545 -9.51 25.71 -5.58
N HIS A 546 -8.40 26.44 -5.75
CA HIS A 546 -8.34 27.80 -5.27
C HIS A 546 -9.30 28.72 -6.05
N ASN A 547 -9.63 29.88 -5.47
CA ASN A 547 -10.28 30.97 -6.20
C ASN A 547 -9.42 31.35 -7.41
N LYS A 548 -10.06 31.63 -8.55
CA LYS A 548 -9.37 31.89 -9.83
C LYS A 548 -8.50 30.73 -10.35
N GLY A 549 -8.86 29.50 -10.02
CA GLY A 549 -8.23 28.30 -10.54
C GLY A 549 -8.73 27.92 -11.95
N CYS A 550 -8.01 27.01 -12.60
CA CYS A 550 -8.30 26.47 -13.93
C CYS A 550 -8.39 24.94 -13.90
N MET A 551 -9.43 24.34 -14.50
CA MET A 551 -9.54 22.89 -14.67
C MET A 551 -9.74 22.55 -16.14
N ILE A 552 -8.90 21.67 -16.68
CA ILE A 552 -9.13 21.04 -17.99
C ILE A 552 -9.86 19.73 -17.77
N LEU A 553 -11.07 19.62 -18.30
CA LEU A 553 -11.96 18.49 -18.08
C LEU A 553 -11.84 17.38 -19.11
N ALA A 554 -11.58 17.78 -20.36
CA ALA A 554 -11.60 16.87 -21.49
C ALA A 554 -10.76 17.43 -22.65
N TYR A 555 -10.11 16.52 -23.37
CA TYR A 555 -9.51 16.71 -24.68
C TYR A 555 -10.30 15.86 -25.67
N LEU A 556 -10.92 16.51 -26.63
CA LEU A 556 -11.81 15.90 -27.61
C LEU A 556 -11.12 15.85 -28.97
N TYR A 557 -10.73 14.64 -29.38
CA TYR A 557 -10.13 14.35 -30.69
C TYR A 557 -11.17 14.43 -31.81
N ASP A 558 -10.92 15.20 -32.87
CA ASP A 558 -11.86 15.47 -33.96
C ASP A 558 -13.25 15.87 -33.43
N CYS A 559 -13.36 17.08 -32.87
CA CYS A 559 -14.58 17.55 -32.20
C CYS A 559 -15.80 17.67 -33.13
N ASN A 560 -15.61 17.53 -34.45
CA ASN A 560 -16.65 17.55 -35.46
C ASN A 560 -17.01 16.14 -35.98
N ASN A 561 -16.50 15.08 -35.34
CA ASN A 561 -16.78 13.69 -35.72
C ASN A 561 -18.26 13.34 -35.50
N SER A 562 -18.91 12.79 -36.53
CA SER A 562 -20.31 12.37 -36.50
C SER A 562 -20.56 11.12 -35.65
N ASN A 563 -19.52 10.37 -35.27
CA ASN A 563 -19.60 9.24 -34.36
C ASN A 563 -18.64 9.45 -33.16
N PRO A 564 -19.09 10.18 -32.12
CA PRO A 564 -18.24 10.56 -31.01
C PRO A 564 -17.81 9.37 -30.15
N ARG A 565 -16.63 9.49 -29.52
CA ARG A 565 -16.08 8.44 -28.64
C ARG A 565 -16.90 8.23 -27.36
N ASN A 566 -17.50 9.30 -26.85
CA ASN A 566 -18.33 9.30 -25.66
C ASN A 566 -19.28 10.50 -25.67
N ASP A 567 -20.15 10.56 -24.67
CA ASP A 567 -21.20 11.55 -24.56
C ASP A 567 -20.72 13.00 -24.34
N ILE A 568 -19.53 13.20 -23.77
CA ILE A 568 -18.96 14.54 -23.53
C ILE A 568 -18.64 15.25 -24.85
N TYR A 569 -18.55 14.54 -25.98
CA TYR A 569 -18.43 15.16 -27.29
C TYR A 569 -19.70 15.90 -27.74
N ARG A 570 -20.85 15.63 -27.13
CA ARG A 570 -22.12 16.28 -27.48
C ARG A 570 -22.24 17.62 -26.73
N LYS A 571 -22.50 18.70 -27.47
CA LYS A 571 -22.49 20.07 -26.93
C LYS A 571 -23.59 20.32 -25.89
N ASP A 572 -24.78 19.78 -26.10
CA ASP A 572 -25.89 19.82 -25.16
C ASP A 572 -25.54 19.15 -23.82
N ILE A 573 -24.85 18.01 -23.86
CA ILE A 573 -24.40 17.30 -22.65
C ILE A 573 -23.38 18.16 -21.88
N ARG A 574 -22.37 18.74 -22.57
CA ARG A 574 -21.40 19.63 -21.92
C ARG A 574 -22.04 20.88 -21.32
N ASN A 575 -22.96 21.50 -22.05
CA ASN A 575 -23.68 22.67 -21.55
C ASN A 575 -24.45 22.33 -20.27
N ASN A 576 -25.15 21.19 -20.24
CA ASN A 576 -25.88 20.73 -19.06
C ASN A 576 -24.96 20.39 -17.88
N LEU A 577 -23.75 19.90 -18.15
CA LEU A 577 -22.78 19.54 -17.10
C LEU A 577 -22.05 20.75 -16.51
N PHE A 578 -21.64 21.70 -17.35
CA PHE A 578 -20.65 22.73 -16.99
C PHE A 578 -21.19 24.16 -17.00
N THR A 579 -22.42 24.41 -17.47
CA THR A 579 -23.02 25.75 -17.48
C THR A 579 -23.91 25.98 -16.26
N GLY A 580 -23.91 27.20 -15.70
CA GLY A 580 -24.87 27.61 -14.66
C GLY A 580 -24.41 27.46 -13.21
N ARG A 581 -23.09 27.62 -12.94
CA ARG A 581 -22.48 27.51 -11.60
C ARG A 581 -21.57 28.71 -11.33
N ASN A 582 -20.93 28.76 -10.15
CA ASN A 582 -19.98 29.81 -9.77
C ASN A 582 -18.60 29.66 -10.47
N HIS A 583 -18.62 29.45 -11.78
CA HIS A 583 -17.45 29.32 -12.64
C HIS A 583 -17.79 29.59 -14.12
N GLU A 584 -16.77 29.92 -14.89
CA GLU A 584 -16.83 30.12 -16.34
C GLU A 584 -16.45 28.82 -17.08
N TYR A 585 -17.25 28.43 -18.07
CA TYR A 585 -16.97 27.29 -18.96
C TYR A 585 -16.53 27.79 -20.35
N ILE A 586 -15.37 27.32 -20.83
CA ILE A 586 -14.76 27.75 -22.09
C ILE A 586 -14.36 26.54 -22.94
N GLU A 587 -14.63 26.61 -24.24
CA GLU A 587 -14.18 25.65 -25.24
C GLU A 587 -13.06 26.27 -26.09
N TYR A 588 -11.87 25.66 -26.09
CA TYR A 588 -10.77 26.08 -26.99
C TYR A 588 -10.60 25.06 -28.10
N LYS A 589 -10.75 25.51 -29.34
CA LYS A 589 -10.55 24.70 -30.55
C LYS A 589 -9.22 25.02 -31.20
N PHE A 590 -8.55 24.01 -31.74
CA PHE A 590 -7.25 24.15 -32.38
C PHE A 590 -7.01 23.03 -33.40
N GLN A 591 -5.96 23.17 -34.21
CA GLN A 591 -5.59 22.16 -35.18
C GLN A 591 -5.30 20.83 -34.47
N GLY A 592 -6.01 19.78 -34.86
CA GLY A 592 -5.97 18.50 -34.18
C GLY A 592 -4.73 17.67 -34.48
N VAL A 593 -4.58 16.60 -33.68
CA VAL A 593 -3.56 15.56 -33.84
C VAL A 593 -3.71 14.82 -35.18
N LEU A 594 -4.94 14.67 -35.64
CA LEU A 594 -5.26 14.10 -36.95
C LEU A 594 -5.22 15.20 -38.03
N GLU A 595 -4.59 14.89 -39.15
CA GLU A 595 -4.45 15.83 -40.27
C GLU A 595 -5.82 16.32 -40.76
N ASN A 596 -5.95 17.63 -40.96
CA ASN A 596 -7.19 18.31 -41.35
C ASN A 596 -8.38 18.13 -40.40
N LYS A 597 -8.13 17.74 -39.14
CA LYS A 597 -9.14 17.70 -38.08
C LYS A 597 -8.94 18.82 -37.07
N GLU A 598 -9.99 19.11 -36.32
CA GLU A 598 -9.98 20.09 -35.24
C GLU A 598 -10.15 19.36 -33.91
N ASP A 599 -9.22 19.56 -32.99
CA ASP A 599 -9.34 19.05 -31.62
C ASP A 599 -9.83 20.20 -30.72
N MET A 600 -10.35 19.84 -29.54
CA MET A 600 -10.90 20.82 -28.61
C MET A 600 -10.62 20.44 -27.16
N ILE A 601 -10.34 21.42 -26.29
CA ILE A 601 -10.37 21.23 -24.84
C ILE A 601 -11.56 21.92 -24.19
N CYS A 602 -12.03 21.31 -23.10
CA CYS A 602 -13.07 21.85 -22.23
C CYS A 602 -12.43 22.38 -20.94
N VAL A 603 -12.62 23.66 -20.64
CA VAL A 603 -11.98 24.34 -19.51
C VAL A 603 -13.01 24.96 -18.59
N ILE A 604 -12.85 24.78 -17.28
CA ILE A 604 -13.54 25.53 -16.25
C ILE A 604 -12.58 26.50 -15.58
N LYS A 605 -13.01 27.75 -15.35
CA LYS A 605 -12.31 28.74 -14.54
C LYS A 605 -13.17 29.16 -13.35
N THR A 606 -12.67 29.00 -12.12
CA THR A 606 -13.37 29.49 -10.93
C THR A 606 -13.21 31.01 -10.81
N HIS A 607 -14.17 31.70 -10.19
CA HIS A 607 -14.15 33.15 -10.04
C HIS A 607 -13.18 33.64 -8.94
#